data_AF-A0A1C6A9F2-F1
#
_entry.id   AF-A0A1C6A9F2-F1
#
_cell.length_a   1.000
_cell.length_b   1.000
_cell.length_c   1.000
_cell.angle_alpha   90.00
_cell.angle_beta   90.00
_cell.angle_gamma   90.00
#
_symmetry.space_group_name_H-M   'P 1'
#
loop_
_entity.id
_entity.type
_entity.pdbx_description
1 polymer ?
#
loop_
_entity_poly.entity_id
_entity_poly.type
_entity_poly.pdbx_seq_one_letter_code
_entity_poly.pdbx_strand_id
1 'polypeptide(L)' 'MSAKRKVSWRDIFDNFKDVYPTLSKNASDFRPHDYMSIIVYFRDGSQMIYDDVRKRGKLIVA' A
#
# COMPACT_ATOMS: atom_id res chain seq x y z
N MET A 1 -21.74 10.91 18.89
CA MET A 1 -20.29 11.08 18.66
C MET A 1 -19.85 10.07 17.62
N SER A 2 -19.47 10.51 16.42
CA SER A 2 -18.90 9.60 15.42
C SER A 2 -17.49 9.24 15.85
N ALA A 3 -17.26 8.03 16.36
CA ALA A 3 -15.92 7.55 16.63
C ALA A 3 -15.12 7.63 15.32
N LYS A 4 -14.04 8.42 15.28
CA LYS A 4 -13.15 8.45 14.13
C LYS A 4 -12.65 7.02 13.91
N ARG A 5 -13.06 6.40 12.80
CA ARG A 5 -12.64 5.04 12.45
C ARG A 5 -11.12 5.03 12.40
N LYS A 6 -10.49 4.16 13.20
CA LYS A 6 -9.04 3.97 13.16
C LYS A 6 -8.68 3.37 11.81
N VAL A 7 -7.75 4.00 11.08
CA VAL A 7 -7.24 3.50 9.80
C VAL A 7 -6.53 2.18 10.05
N SER A 8 -6.92 1.15 9.32
CA SER A 8 -6.26 -0.15 9.34
C SER A 8 -5.26 -0.28 8.19
N TRP A 9 -4.34 -1.24 8.29
CA TRP A 9 -3.43 -1.56 7.17
C TRP A 9 -4.17 -2.00 5.91
N ARG A 10 -5.34 -2.61 6.07
CA ARG A 10 -6.20 -2.99 4.95
C ARG A 10 -6.79 -1.77 4.25
N ASP A 11 -7.14 -0.72 5.00
CA ASP A 11 -7.61 0.54 4.42
C ASP A 11 -6.53 1.21 3.56
N ILE A 12 -5.27 1.16 4.02
CA ILE A 12 -4.12 1.64 3.25
C ILE A 12 -3.92 0.81 1.98
N PHE A 13 -4.06 -0.51 2.07
CA PHE A 13 -3.94 -1.38 0.89
C PHE A 13 -5.09 -1.19 -0.10
N ASP A 14 -6.32 -0.99 0.37
CA ASP A 14 -7.45 -0.70 -0.51
C ASP A 14 -7.27 0.67 -1.19
N ASN A 15 -6.75 1.66 -0.48
CA ASN A 15 -6.39 2.94 -1.09
C ASN A 15 -5.26 2.81 -2.14
N PHE A 16 -4.26 1.95 -1.91
CA PHE A 16 -3.26 1.61 -2.92
C PHE A 16 -3.92 1.04 -4.20
N LYS A 17 -4.93 0.18 -4.06
CA LYS A 17 -5.66 -0.37 -5.23
C LYS A 17 -6.40 0.73 -6.00
N ASP A 18 -6.98 1.70 -5.30
CA ASP A 18 -7.69 2.82 -5.91
C ASP A 18 -6.75 3.76 -6.67
N VAL A 19 -5.58 4.07 -6.08
CA VAL A 19 -4.58 4.96 -6.69
C VAL A 19 -3.84 4.27 -7.84
N TYR A 20 -3.58 2.97 -7.73
CA TYR A 20 -2.84 2.19 -8.72
C TYR A 20 -3.62 0.94 -9.20
N PRO A 21 -4.75 1.10 -9.91
CA PRO A 21 -5.64 -0.01 -10.27
C PRO A 21 -5.02 -1.03 -11.23
N THR A 22 -4.07 -0.61 -12.07
CA THR A 22 -3.35 -1.53 -12.97
C THR A 22 -2.27 -2.29 -12.22
N LEU A 23 -1.47 -1.60 -11.41
CA LEU A 23 -0.35 -2.18 -10.67
C LEU A 23 -0.83 -3.15 -9.58
N SER A 24 -1.94 -2.82 -8.92
CA SER A 24 -2.51 -3.64 -7.84
C SER A 24 -2.99 -5.02 -8.28
N LYS A 25 -3.31 -5.21 -9.57
CA LYS A 25 -3.62 -6.54 -10.14
C LYS A 25 -2.44 -7.52 -10.05
N ASN A 26 -1.22 -6.97 -10.05
CA ASN A 26 0.02 -7.73 -9.93
C ASN A 26 0.49 -7.85 -8.47
N ALA A 27 -0.20 -7.23 -7.50
CA ALA A 27 0.15 -7.39 -6.10
C ALA A 27 -0.13 -8.84 -5.65
N SER A 28 0.83 -9.44 -4.98
CA SER A 28 0.73 -10.80 -4.42
C SER A 28 0.46 -10.76 -2.92
N ASP A 29 1.07 -9.81 -2.20
CA ASP A 29 0.92 -9.64 -0.75
C ASP A 29 1.23 -8.18 -0.36
N PHE A 30 0.89 -7.81 0.88
CA PHE A 30 1.32 -6.55 1.49
C PHE A 30 1.67 -6.72 2.96
N ARG A 31 2.59 -5.89 3.47
CA ARG A 31 2.93 -5.87 4.89
C ARG A 31 3.02 -4.44 5.43
N PRO A 32 2.65 -4.22 6.70
CA PRO A 32 2.98 -2.98 7.39
C PRO A 32 4.48 -2.68 7.28
N HIS A 33 4.83 -1.42 7.02
CA HIS A 33 6.23 -1.02 6.90
C HIS A 33 6.62 0.06 7.89
N ASP A 34 5.94 1.21 7.83
CA ASP A 34 6.20 2.38 8.69
C ASP A 34 4.88 3.16 8.88
N TYR A 35 4.96 4.37 9.44
CA TYR A 35 3.81 5.23 9.63
C TYR A 35 3.00 5.40 8.34
N MET A 36 1.76 4.89 8.38
CA MET A 36 0.81 4.94 7.27
C MET A 36 1.39 4.44 5.94
N SER A 37 2.33 3.50 5.99
CA SER A 37 3.00 2.97 4.81
C SER A 37 3.01 1.44 4.81
N ILE A 38 2.88 0.86 3.62
CA ILE A 38 2.95 -0.60 3.40
C ILE A 38 4.02 -0.94 2.37
N ILE A 39 4.65 -2.10 2.51
CA ILE A 39 5.35 -2.74 1.40
C ILE A 39 4.32 -3.56 0.63
N VAL A 40 4.27 -3.37 -0.69
CA VAL A 40 3.53 -4.19 -1.63
C VAL A 40 4.52 -5.10 -2.34
N TYR A 41 4.26 -6.40 -2.29
CA TYR A 41 4.99 -7.41 -3.02
C TYR A 41 4.26 -7.68 -4.34
N PHE A 42 4.99 -7.73 -5.45
CA PHE A 42 4.44 -8.05 -6.76
C PHE A 42 4.80 -9.46 -7.20
N ARG A 43 4.00 -9.99 -8.13
CA ARG A 43 4.18 -11.34 -8.70
C ARG A 43 5.51 -11.54 -9.43
N ASP A 44 6.09 -10.47 -9.97
CA ASP A 44 7.39 -10.48 -10.63
C ASP A 44 8.58 -10.45 -9.66
N GLY A 45 8.30 -10.48 -8.34
CA GLY A 45 9.30 -10.42 -7.29
C GLY A 45 9.74 -9.00 -6.91
N SER A 46 9.31 -7.99 -7.67
CA SER A 46 9.58 -6.58 -7.31
C SER A 46 8.78 -6.16 -6.09
N GLN A 47 9.24 -5.10 -5.43
CA GLN A 47 8.63 -4.55 -4.22
C GLN A 47 8.50 -3.04 -4.32
N MET A 48 7.46 -2.50 -3.70
CA MET A 48 7.22 -1.07 -3.62
C MET A 48 6.76 -0.67 -2.23
N ILE A 49 7.27 0.45 -1.72
CA ILE A 49 6.71 1.11 -0.55
C ILE A 49 5.60 2.04 -1.03
N TYR A 50 4.40 1.89 -0.48
CA TYR A 50 3.27 2.81 -0.68
C TYR A 50 3.06 3.65 0.58
N ASP A 51 3.11 4.97 0.43
CA ASP A 51 2.83 5.96 1.48
C ASP A 51 1.39 6.48 1.32
N ASP A 52 0.53 6.17 2.29
CA ASP A 52 -0.89 6.56 2.26
C ASP A 52 -1.12 8.04 2.52
N VAL A 53 -0.21 8.73 3.22
CA VAL A 53 -0.33 10.17 3.48
C VAL A 53 -0.08 10.94 2.19
N ARG A 54 0.94 10.52 1.44
CA ARG A 54 1.36 11.16 0.19
C ARG A 54 0.68 10.58 -1.05
N LYS A 55 0.00 9.44 -0.92
CA LYS A 55 -0.61 8.67 -2.01
C LYS A 55 0.41 8.36 -3.12
N ARG A 56 1.61 7.91 -2.72
CA ARG A 56 2.74 7.67 -3.63
C ARG A 56 3.43 6.35 -3.37
N GLY A 57 3.73 5.65 -4.47
CA GLY A 57 4.58 4.47 -4.49
C GLY A 57 6.04 4.78 -4.83
N LYS A 58 6.98 4.07 -4.18
CA LYS A 58 8.41 4.07 -4.51
C LYS A 58 8.90 2.63 -4.64
N LEU A 59 9.42 2.25 -5.82
CA LEU A 59 10.02 0.94 -6.02
C LEU A 59 11.26 0.78 -5.13
N ILE A 60 11.43 -0.41 -4.56
CA ILE A 60 12.63 -0.79 -3.84
C ILE A 60 13.62 -1.31 -4.89
N VAL A 61 14.72 -0.59 -5.06
CA VAL A 61 15.83 -0.97 -5.94
C VAL A 61 17.03 -1.25 -5.04
N ALA A 62 17.67 -2.40 -5.24
CA ALA A 62 18.90 -2.79 -4.54
C ALA A 62 20.09 -1.91 -4.94
#